data_AF-A0A1J1GQS6-F1
#
_entry.id   AF-A0A1J1GQS6-F1
#
_cell.length_a   1.000
_cell.length_b   1.000
_cell.length_c   1.000
_cell.angle_alpha   90.00
_cell.angle_beta   90.00
_cell.angle_gamma   90.00
#
_symmetry.space_group_name_H-M   'P 1'
#
loop_
_entity.id
_entity.type
_entity.pdbx_description
1 polymer ?
#
loop_
_entity_poly.entity_id
_entity_poly.type
_entity_poly.pdbx_seq_one_letter_code
_entity_poly.pdbx_strand_id
1 'polypeptide(L)'
;MIYEFEKLNVLVVGCGGLGNEVIKNLIYINIKNITIVDYDFVEISNLQRQLFFTPNDIGNFKVNVINRIIKDKYKDVNIRSYIKKIELFDLGFFEDFDFIIGCLDNIDSRIYLNNLIFNLKKDIIYIDGGVEGFKGSIKIIDRKNEFACFNCTIENYSNYSFPICSIINKPKTPEECILYVMNVSFKDIKKEKLDKDNENHIKWIYEESKKRAQLFHINNLSYSLTEKVVKNSIPTTISTLMIISSLMITELFNIITFRNRENNYSDILYVGDNGIYMYYYKIYKSPNCMICNKKEIKLTFNKIDKLNKLVDFIKTNYNSKNINISSDSSILFISSKYLRKNYEQKLNSTFQQLIDKGEITIGNSLNIQTDKNNFILFLNLV
;
A
#
# COMPACT_ATOMS: atom_id res chain seq x y z
N MET A 1 4.17 10.12 30.34
CA MET A 1 4.51 9.05 29.38
C MET A 1 3.29 8.18 29.09
N ILE A 2 2.77 7.35 30.02
CA ILE A 2 1.60 6.49 29.77
C ILE A 2 0.35 7.26 29.27
N TYR A 3 0.03 8.41 29.87
CA TYR A 3 -1.10 9.26 29.45
C TYR A 3 -0.98 9.85 28.03
N GLU A 4 0.21 9.85 27.43
CA GLU A 4 0.36 10.30 26.04
C GLU A 4 -0.13 9.24 25.05
N PHE A 5 0.07 7.95 25.36
CA PHE A 5 -0.37 6.83 24.52
C PHE A 5 -1.91 6.76 24.47
N GLU A 6 -2.58 7.04 25.58
CA GLU A 6 -4.05 6.99 25.65
C GLU A 6 -4.74 8.01 24.74
N LYS A 7 -4.05 9.12 24.40
CA LYS A 7 -4.59 10.18 23.54
C LYS A 7 -4.36 9.94 22.06
N LEU A 8 -3.51 8.99 21.70
CA LEU A 8 -3.18 8.71 20.30
C LEU A 8 -4.34 7.98 19.63
N ASN A 9 -4.67 8.44 18.43
CA ASN A 9 -5.59 7.77 17.53
C ASN A 9 -4.79 6.91 16.55
N VAL A 10 -4.93 5.60 16.64
CA VAL A 10 -4.20 4.65 15.79
C VAL A 10 -5.17 3.94 14.85
N LEU A 11 -4.88 3.98 13.55
CA LEU A 11 -5.59 3.22 12.53
C LEU A 11 -4.79 1.96 12.19
N VAL A 12 -5.42 0.78 12.27
CA VAL A 12 -4.87 -0.48 11.78
C VAL A 12 -5.62 -0.89 10.52
N VAL A 13 -4.89 -1.03 9.41
CA VAL A 13 -5.45 -1.42 8.11
C VAL A 13 -5.04 -2.86 7.80
N GLY A 14 -6.03 -3.74 7.75
CA GLY A 14 -5.84 -5.19 7.68
C GLY A 14 -5.93 -5.84 9.05
N CYS A 15 -6.86 -6.78 9.20
CA CYS A 15 -7.18 -7.54 10.41
C CYS A 15 -6.89 -9.04 10.23
N GLY A 16 -5.99 -9.38 9.31
CA GLY A 16 -5.46 -10.74 9.17
C GLY A 16 -4.52 -11.14 10.31
N GLY A 17 -3.59 -12.07 10.03
CA GLY A 17 -2.61 -12.57 11.01
C GLY A 17 -1.81 -11.47 11.69
N LEU A 18 -1.22 -10.56 10.90
CA LEU A 18 -0.38 -9.49 11.43
C LEU A 18 -1.21 -8.46 12.20
N GLY A 19 -2.37 -8.07 11.65
CA GLY A 19 -3.29 -7.12 12.28
C GLY A 19 -3.79 -7.59 13.65
N ASN A 20 -4.11 -8.88 13.80
CA ASN A 20 -4.50 -9.48 15.08
C ASN A 20 -3.43 -9.24 16.16
N GLU A 21 -2.17 -9.57 15.84
CA GLU A 21 -1.06 -9.40 16.77
C GLU A 21 -0.75 -7.92 17.06
N VAL A 22 -0.80 -7.06 16.04
CA VAL A 22 -0.64 -5.60 16.17
C VAL A 22 -1.68 -5.01 17.11
N ILE A 23 -2.97 -5.34 16.93
CA ILE A 23 -4.06 -4.83 17.77
C ILE A 23 -3.88 -5.28 19.23
N LYS A 24 -3.54 -6.55 19.45
CA LYS A 24 -3.21 -7.07 20.79
C LYS A 24 -2.06 -6.29 21.43
N ASN A 25 -0.99 -6.04 20.68
CA ASN A 25 0.18 -5.33 21.19
C ASN A 25 -0.13 -3.85 21.49
N LEU A 26 -0.93 -3.16 20.65
CA LEU A 26 -1.39 -1.78 20.90
C LEU A 26 -2.15 -1.66 22.23
N ILE A 27 -3.04 -2.61 22.52
CA ILE A 27 -3.78 -2.65 23.78
C ILE A 27 -2.80 -2.79 24.96
N TYR A 28 -1.81 -3.68 24.86
CA TYR A 28 -0.85 -3.91 25.93
C TYR A 28 0.15 -2.78 26.16
N ILE A 29 0.41 -1.93 25.16
CA ILE A 29 1.17 -0.68 25.35
C ILE A 29 0.28 0.51 25.71
N ASN A 30 -0.98 0.26 26.09
CA ASN A 30 -1.93 1.26 26.60
C ASN A 30 -2.43 2.29 25.57
N ILE A 31 -2.45 1.94 24.27
CA ILE A 31 -3.19 2.72 23.26
C ILE A 31 -4.68 2.45 23.44
N LYS A 32 -5.47 3.51 23.67
CA LYS A 32 -6.91 3.39 23.94
C LYS A 32 -7.79 3.64 22.74
N ASN A 33 -7.39 4.49 21.79
CA ASN A 33 -8.20 4.81 20.62
C ASN A 33 -7.68 4.05 19.39
N ILE A 34 -8.36 2.95 19.05
CA ILE A 34 -7.97 2.07 17.95
C ILE A 34 -9.11 2.03 16.93
N THR A 35 -8.81 2.38 15.68
CA THR A 35 -9.72 2.14 14.56
C THR A 35 -9.17 1.00 13.72
N ILE A 36 -10.03 0.04 13.35
CA ILE A 36 -9.66 -1.09 12.50
C ILE A 36 -10.47 -1.09 11.20
N VAL A 37 -9.79 -1.39 10.10
CA VAL A 37 -10.40 -1.48 8.77
C VAL A 37 -9.98 -2.78 8.10
N ASP A 38 -10.96 -3.59 7.73
CA ASP A 38 -10.79 -4.83 6.96
C ASP A 38 -12.18 -5.23 6.42
N TYR A 39 -12.24 -5.92 5.29
CA TYR A 39 -13.50 -6.29 4.63
C TYR A 39 -13.66 -7.82 4.46
N ASP A 40 -12.73 -8.61 4.99
CA ASP A 40 -12.74 -10.06 4.88
C ASP A 40 -13.60 -10.72 5.97
N PHE A 41 -13.99 -11.95 5.66
CA PHE A 41 -14.61 -12.88 6.59
C PHE A 41 -13.57 -13.72 7.33
N VAL A 42 -13.96 -14.21 8.50
CA VAL A 42 -13.20 -15.24 9.23
C VAL A 42 -13.36 -16.57 8.51
N GLU A 43 -12.23 -17.21 8.21
CA GLU A 43 -12.17 -18.54 7.59
C GLU A 43 -11.53 -19.58 8.52
N ILE A 44 -11.80 -20.86 8.28
CA ILE A 44 -11.14 -21.98 8.99
C ILE A 44 -9.61 -21.87 8.92
N SER A 45 -9.09 -21.44 7.76
CA SER A 45 -7.66 -21.27 7.48
C SER A 45 -7.01 -20.21 8.39
N ASN A 46 -7.81 -19.30 8.96
CA ASN A 46 -7.35 -18.19 9.77
C ASN A 46 -7.06 -18.61 11.22
N LEU A 47 -7.81 -19.59 11.74
CA LEU A 47 -7.81 -19.97 13.16
C LEU A 47 -6.45 -20.42 13.70
N GLN A 48 -5.59 -20.97 12.83
CA GLN A 48 -4.24 -21.41 13.21
C GLN A 48 -3.28 -20.26 13.58
N ARG A 49 -3.60 -19.01 13.23
CA ARG A 49 -2.69 -17.86 13.39
C ARG A 49 -3.35 -16.50 13.68
N GLN A 50 -4.67 -16.45 13.85
CA GLN A 50 -5.41 -15.21 14.12
C GLN A 50 -6.11 -15.34 15.47
N LEU A 51 -5.47 -14.79 16.50
CA LEU A 51 -5.76 -15.05 17.91
C LEU A 51 -7.17 -14.65 18.38
N PHE A 52 -7.83 -13.72 17.68
CA PHE A 52 -9.16 -13.27 18.06
C PHE A 52 -10.27 -14.22 17.58
N PHE A 53 -9.97 -15.20 16.72
CA PHE A 53 -11.01 -15.98 16.05
C PHE A 53 -11.16 -17.39 16.60
N THR A 54 -12.41 -17.80 16.77
CA THR A 54 -12.79 -19.16 17.16
C THR A 54 -13.58 -19.84 16.04
N PRO A 55 -13.79 -21.18 16.07
CA PRO A 55 -14.62 -21.87 15.08
C PRO A 55 -16.05 -21.31 14.96
N ASN A 56 -16.60 -20.73 16.04
CA ASN A 56 -17.93 -20.13 16.04
C ASN A 56 -18.00 -18.79 15.29
N ASP A 57 -16.84 -18.22 14.94
CA ASP A 57 -16.77 -16.92 14.28
C ASP A 57 -16.69 -17.03 12.75
N ILE A 58 -16.52 -18.24 12.21
CA ILE A 58 -16.40 -18.49 10.77
C ILE A 58 -17.61 -17.89 10.02
N GLY A 59 -17.32 -17.18 8.93
CA GLY A 59 -18.33 -16.50 8.11
C GLY A 59 -18.76 -15.12 8.62
N ASN A 60 -18.29 -14.69 9.79
CA ASN A 60 -18.47 -13.30 10.25
C ASN A 60 -17.33 -12.41 9.75
N PHE A 61 -17.58 -11.11 9.60
CA PHE A 61 -16.52 -10.15 9.28
C PHE A 61 -15.48 -10.07 10.40
N LYS A 62 -14.20 -10.13 10.02
CA LYS A 62 -13.06 -10.09 10.95
C LYS A 62 -13.15 -8.92 11.92
N VAL A 63 -13.41 -7.71 11.40
CA VAL A 63 -13.49 -6.49 12.20
C VAL A 63 -14.62 -6.52 13.24
N ASN A 64 -15.76 -7.16 12.93
CA ASN A 64 -16.89 -7.24 13.86
C ASN A 64 -16.56 -8.15 15.03
N VAL A 65 -15.91 -9.29 14.75
CA VAL A 65 -15.50 -10.25 15.77
C VAL A 65 -14.45 -9.63 16.69
N ILE A 66 -13.43 -8.97 16.13
CA ILE A 66 -12.41 -8.26 16.90
C ILE A 66 -13.06 -7.17 17.78
N ASN A 67 -13.92 -6.33 17.20
CA ASN A 67 -14.61 -5.25 17.91
C ASN A 67 -15.44 -5.78 19.09
N ARG A 68 -16.19 -6.88 18.89
CA ARG A 68 -16.98 -7.52 19.95
C ARG A 68 -16.08 -8.01 21.09
N ILE A 69 -14.99 -8.71 20.78
CA ILE A 69 -14.07 -9.27 21.78
C ILE A 69 -13.37 -8.17 22.57
N ILE A 70 -12.92 -7.11 21.88
CA ILE A 70 -12.21 -6.01 22.54
C ILE A 70 -13.14 -5.23 23.45
N LYS A 71 -14.37 -4.93 23.01
CA LYS A 71 -15.37 -4.25 23.86
C LYS A 71 -15.75 -5.06 25.10
N ASP A 72 -15.78 -6.38 24.99
CA ASP A 72 -16.08 -7.27 26.11
C ASP A 72 -14.91 -7.36 27.11
N LYS A 73 -13.69 -7.60 26.61
CA LYS A 73 -12.50 -7.87 27.44
C LYS A 73 -11.75 -6.63 27.92
N TYR A 74 -11.71 -5.56 27.11
CA TYR A 74 -10.89 -4.37 27.34
C TYR A 74 -11.77 -3.12 27.35
N LYS A 75 -12.53 -2.93 28.45
CA LYS A 75 -13.57 -1.89 28.57
C LYS A 75 -13.07 -0.46 28.48
N ASP A 76 -11.78 -0.26 28.70
CA ASP A 76 -11.07 1.01 28.63
C ASP A 76 -10.53 1.33 27.22
N VAL A 77 -10.66 0.40 26.26
CA VAL A 77 -10.27 0.59 24.86
C VAL A 77 -11.47 1.04 24.03
N ASN A 78 -11.36 2.24 23.46
CA ASN A 78 -12.29 2.78 22.49
C ASN A 78 -11.94 2.25 21.08
N ILE A 79 -12.60 1.16 20.69
CA ILE A 79 -12.43 0.55 19.38
C ILE A 79 -13.56 0.92 18.40
N ARG A 80 -13.17 1.32 17.18
CA ARG A 80 -14.06 1.53 16.04
C ARG A 80 -13.68 0.57 14.92
N SER A 81 -14.67 0.01 14.22
CA SER A 81 -14.46 -1.00 13.19
C SER A 81 -15.23 -0.64 11.92
N TYR A 82 -14.58 -0.77 10.76
CA TYR A 82 -15.22 -0.54 9.47
C TYR A 82 -15.02 -1.72 8.53
N ILE A 83 -16.14 -2.22 7.99
CA ILE A 83 -16.19 -3.27 6.98
C ILE A 83 -16.09 -2.61 5.61
N LYS A 84 -14.88 -2.18 5.23
CA LYS A 84 -14.68 -1.39 4.02
C LYS A 84 -13.27 -1.55 3.47
N LYS A 85 -13.15 -1.46 2.15
CA LYS A 85 -11.87 -1.23 1.48
C LYS A 85 -11.34 0.16 1.85
N ILE A 86 -10.03 0.26 2.08
CA ILE A 86 -9.39 1.50 2.54
C ILE A 86 -9.49 2.61 1.49
N GLU A 87 -9.57 2.21 0.21
CA GLU A 87 -9.69 3.07 -0.97
C GLU A 87 -11.01 3.85 -1.05
N LEU A 88 -12.00 3.45 -0.26
CA LEU A 88 -13.33 4.04 -0.27
C LEU A 88 -13.50 5.12 0.82
N PHE A 89 -12.48 5.42 1.62
CA PHE A 89 -12.53 6.51 2.60
C PHE A 89 -12.02 7.81 1.98
N ASP A 90 -12.63 8.92 2.39
CA ASP A 90 -12.16 10.25 1.99
C ASP A 90 -10.91 10.64 2.78
N LEU A 91 -10.10 11.56 2.23
CA LEU A 91 -8.87 12.03 2.89
C LEU A 91 -9.11 12.52 4.32
N GLY A 92 -10.24 13.20 4.56
CA GLY A 92 -10.60 13.72 5.88
C GLY A 92 -10.71 12.66 6.98
N PHE A 93 -11.08 11.42 6.63
CA PHE A 93 -11.09 10.31 7.60
C PHE A 93 -9.70 10.04 8.17
N PHE A 94 -8.66 10.16 7.34
CA PHE A 94 -7.31 9.80 7.75
C PHE A 94 -6.65 10.88 8.60
N GLU A 95 -7.09 12.14 8.49
CA GLU A 95 -6.56 13.28 9.25
C GLU A 95 -6.80 13.14 10.78
N ASP A 96 -7.75 12.29 11.19
CA ASP A 96 -8.06 12.04 12.59
C ASP A 96 -7.00 11.19 13.32
N PHE A 97 -6.09 10.55 12.59
CA PHE A 97 -5.11 9.61 13.14
C PHE A 97 -3.73 10.23 13.37
N ASP A 98 -3.00 9.72 14.34
CA ASP A 98 -1.59 10.07 14.59
C ASP A 98 -0.66 9.04 13.95
N PHE A 99 -1.07 7.78 13.97
CA PHE A 99 -0.37 6.65 13.37
C PHE A 99 -1.31 5.84 12.49
N ILE A 100 -0.79 5.39 11.35
CA ILE A 100 -1.40 4.35 10.53
C ILE A 100 -0.48 3.14 10.57
N ILE A 101 -1.04 1.96 10.81
CA ILE A 101 -0.32 0.69 10.82
C ILE A 101 -0.87 -0.18 9.69
N GLY A 102 -0.01 -0.46 8.71
CA GLY A 102 -0.33 -1.27 7.55
C GLY A 102 -0.06 -2.74 7.83
N CYS A 103 -1.10 -3.56 7.83
CA CYS A 103 -1.05 -5.01 7.96
C CYS A 103 -1.63 -5.67 6.70
N LEU A 104 -1.30 -5.09 5.55
CA LEU A 104 -1.83 -5.42 4.24
C LEU A 104 -1.09 -6.59 3.60
N ASP A 105 -1.80 -7.40 2.82
CA ASP A 105 -1.30 -8.58 2.13
C ASP A 105 -0.99 -8.33 0.64
N ASN A 106 -1.39 -7.18 0.11
CA ASN A 106 -1.25 -6.84 -1.29
C ASN A 106 -0.52 -5.52 -1.50
N ILE A 107 0.25 -5.46 -2.58
CA ILE A 107 1.10 -4.31 -2.93
C ILE A 107 0.24 -3.09 -3.30
N ASP A 108 -0.90 -3.29 -3.97
CA ASP A 108 -1.75 -2.18 -4.46
C ASP A 108 -2.30 -1.32 -3.32
N SER A 109 -2.85 -1.94 -2.27
CA SER A 109 -3.33 -1.24 -1.08
C SER A 109 -2.19 -0.56 -0.32
N ARG A 110 -0.98 -1.15 -0.29
CA ARG A 110 0.20 -0.51 0.32
C ARG A 110 0.62 0.74 -0.46
N ILE A 111 0.61 0.69 -1.79
CA ILE A 111 0.86 1.85 -2.66
C ILE A 111 -0.22 2.92 -2.43
N TYR A 112 -1.49 2.52 -2.34
CA TYR A 112 -2.58 3.46 -2.06
C TYR A 112 -2.37 4.19 -0.74
N LEU A 113 -2.15 3.46 0.36
CA LEU A 113 -1.89 4.06 1.67
C LEU A 113 -0.66 4.96 1.65
N ASN A 114 0.43 4.50 1.04
CA ASN A 114 1.63 5.29 0.87
C ASN A 114 1.32 6.63 0.18
N ASN A 115 0.64 6.61 -0.96
CA ASN A 115 0.31 7.84 -1.70
C ASN A 115 -0.63 8.74 -0.90
N LEU A 116 -1.59 8.14 -0.18
CA LEU A 116 -2.51 8.85 0.69
C LEU A 116 -1.76 9.61 1.79
N ILE A 117 -0.80 8.97 2.48
CA ILE A 117 0.01 9.60 3.53
C ILE A 117 0.70 10.88 3.02
N PHE A 118 1.20 10.89 1.79
CA PHE A 118 1.83 12.08 1.22
C PHE A 118 0.82 13.17 0.79
N ASN A 119 -0.48 12.86 0.72
CA ASN A 119 -1.54 13.82 0.38
C ASN A 119 -2.25 14.42 1.60
N LEU A 120 -2.04 13.88 2.80
CA LEU A 120 -2.64 14.42 4.04
C LEU A 120 -1.98 15.73 4.47
N LYS A 121 -2.77 16.60 5.11
CA LYS A 121 -2.29 17.84 5.72
C LYS A 121 -1.50 17.55 6.98
N LYS A 122 -2.00 16.65 7.83
CA LYS A 122 -1.32 16.24 9.05
C LYS A 122 -0.13 15.34 8.74
N ASP A 123 0.98 15.55 9.44
CA ASP A 123 2.13 14.63 9.45
C ASP A 123 1.79 13.38 10.23
N ILE A 124 1.34 12.36 9.50
CA ILE A 124 1.02 11.04 10.04
C ILE A 124 2.18 10.09 9.77
N ILE A 125 2.56 9.32 10.78
CA ILE A 125 3.56 8.27 10.65
C ILE A 125 2.87 6.98 10.21
N TYR A 126 3.38 6.38 9.13
CA TYR A 126 2.87 5.13 8.61
C TYR A 126 3.91 4.01 8.82
N ILE A 127 3.51 2.96 9.54
CA ILE A 127 4.34 1.78 9.80
C ILE A 127 3.73 0.61 9.03
N ASP A 128 4.37 0.24 7.92
CA ASP A 128 3.99 -0.88 7.08
C ASP A 128 4.70 -2.15 7.54
N GLY A 129 3.95 -3.26 7.64
CA GLY A 129 4.48 -4.57 7.98
C GLY A 129 4.15 -5.60 6.92
N GLY A 130 5.16 -6.36 6.49
CA GLY A 130 5.03 -7.47 5.56
C GLY A 130 5.53 -8.77 6.19
N VAL A 131 4.86 -9.89 5.86
CA VAL A 131 5.21 -11.21 6.37
C VAL A 131 5.03 -12.26 5.29
N GLU A 132 6.00 -13.16 5.16
CA GLU A 132 5.95 -14.26 4.21
C GLU A 132 6.79 -15.43 4.74
N GLY A 133 6.13 -16.54 5.09
CA GLY A 133 6.81 -17.71 5.67
C GLY A 133 7.52 -17.38 6.99
N PHE A 134 8.85 -17.52 7.01
CA PHE A 134 9.73 -17.15 8.13
C PHE A 134 10.43 -15.79 7.95
N LYS A 135 10.01 -14.99 6.96
CA LYS A 135 10.55 -13.67 6.68
C LYS A 135 9.52 -12.60 6.99
N GLY A 136 10.00 -11.42 7.32
CA GLY A 136 9.14 -10.25 7.41
C GLY A 136 9.92 -8.97 7.28
N SER A 137 9.20 -7.90 6.94
CA SER A 137 9.75 -6.58 6.77
C SER A 137 8.89 -5.55 7.48
N ILE A 138 9.54 -4.48 7.93
CA ILE A 138 8.89 -3.30 8.47
C ILE A 138 9.44 -2.11 7.72
N LYS A 139 8.56 -1.22 7.28
CA LYS A 139 8.94 0.05 6.68
C LYS A 139 8.23 1.18 7.42
N ILE A 140 9.03 2.13 7.89
CA ILE A 140 8.56 3.36 8.53
C ILE A 140 8.58 4.47 7.48
N ILE A 141 7.40 5.04 7.24
CA ILE A 141 7.21 6.19 6.38
C ILE A 141 6.95 7.39 7.27
N ASP A 142 7.95 8.26 7.32
CA ASP A 142 7.96 9.48 8.09
C ASP A 142 8.41 10.64 7.19
N ARG A 143 7.51 11.59 6.98
CA ARG A 143 7.73 12.75 6.10
C ARG A 143 8.76 13.71 6.69
N LYS A 144 8.86 13.81 8.02
CA LYS A 144 9.77 14.75 8.70
C LYS A 144 11.23 14.29 8.63
N ASN A 145 11.45 12.98 8.73
CA ASN A 145 12.77 12.38 8.65
C ASN A 145 13.23 12.08 7.21
N GLU A 146 12.45 12.51 6.22
CA GLU A 146 12.71 12.35 4.78
C GLU A 146 13.04 10.91 4.36
N PHE A 147 12.41 9.93 5.00
CA PHE A 147 12.62 8.52 4.68
C PHE A 147 12.07 8.16 3.29
N ALA A 148 12.68 7.14 2.68
CA ALA A 148 12.20 6.57 1.44
C ALA A 148 10.79 6.00 1.60
N CYS A 149 9.83 6.53 0.82
CA CYS A 149 8.47 6.02 0.80
C CYS A 149 8.38 4.61 0.19
N PHE A 150 7.22 3.97 0.28
CA PHE A 150 7.00 2.63 -0.29
C PHE A 150 7.32 2.57 -1.79
N ASN A 151 6.94 3.62 -2.53
CA ASN A 151 7.19 3.71 -3.98
C ASN A 151 8.69 3.87 -4.33
N CYS A 152 9.55 4.30 -3.40
CA CYS A 152 11.00 4.31 -3.63
C CYS A 152 11.59 2.90 -3.71
N THR A 153 10.88 1.91 -3.16
CA THR A 153 11.36 0.54 -2.99
C THR A 153 10.50 -0.50 -3.69
N ILE A 154 9.57 -0.07 -4.54
CA ILE A 154 8.59 -0.96 -5.19
C ILE A 154 9.27 -2.07 -6.01
N GLU A 155 10.43 -1.80 -6.59
CA GLU A 155 11.22 -2.77 -7.36
C GLU A 155 11.65 -3.96 -6.51
N ASN A 156 11.88 -3.77 -5.20
CA ASN A 156 12.22 -4.86 -4.27
C ASN A 156 11.06 -5.83 -4.04
N TYR A 157 9.83 -5.41 -4.35
CA TYR A 157 8.61 -6.22 -4.24
C TYR A 157 8.16 -6.77 -5.59
N SER A 158 8.91 -6.53 -6.66
CA SER A 158 8.55 -7.04 -7.99
C SER A 158 8.54 -8.57 -7.97
N ASN A 159 7.38 -9.14 -8.25
CA ASN A 159 7.20 -10.58 -8.36
C ASN A 159 8.20 -11.13 -9.37
N TYR A 160 8.81 -12.27 -9.05
CA TYR A 160 9.59 -13.05 -10.01
C TYR A 160 8.72 -13.32 -11.25
N SER A 161 8.91 -12.52 -12.30
CA SER A 161 8.35 -12.79 -13.60
C SER A 161 9.16 -13.97 -14.15
N PHE A 162 8.65 -15.18 -13.97
CA PHE A 162 9.28 -16.35 -14.57
C PHE A 162 9.30 -16.15 -16.10
N PRO A 163 10.46 -16.33 -16.76
CA PRO A 163 10.53 -16.26 -18.21
C PRO A 163 9.60 -17.33 -18.79
N ILE A 164 8.61 -16.91 -19.58
CA ILE A 164 7.62 -17.78 -20.21
C ILE A 164 8.31 -18.91 -21.01
N CYS A 165 9.46 -18.64 -21.63
CA CYS A 165 10.23 -19.61 -22.40
C CYS A 165 10.76 -20.79 -21.56
N SER A 166 11.07 -20.59 -20.28
CA SER A 166 11.54 -21.65 -19.37
C SER A 166 10.39 -22.58 -18.98
N ILE A 167 9.22 -22.00 -18.71
CA ILE A 167 8.01 -22.71 -18.27
C ILE A 167 7.41 -23.56 -19.40
N ILE A 168 7.47 -23.07 -20.65
CA ILE A 168 6.88 -23.75 -21.82
C ILE A 168 7.68 -25.00 -22.22
N ASN A 169 9.01 -24.91 -22.26
CA ASN A 169 9.82 -25.91 -22.97
C ASN A 169 10.39 -27.01 -22.08
N LYS A 170 10.86 -26.70 -20.86
CA LYS A 170 11.53 -27.71 -20.01
C LYS A 170 11.44 -27.36 -18.53
N PRO A 171 10.31 -27.68 -17.86
CA PRO A 171 10.22 -27.51 -16.42
C PRO A 171 11.24 -28.41 -15.71
N LYS A 172 11.75 -27.94 -14.57
CA LYS A 172 12.70 -28.61 -13.68
C LYS A 172 12.11 -28.86 -12.30
N THR A 173 11.12 -28.06 -11.90
CA THR A 173 10.47 -28.16 -10.58
C THR A 173 8.96 -28.39 -10.70
N PRO A 174 8.32 -28.96 -9.66
CA PRO A 174 6.86 -29.08 -9.64
C PRO A 174 6.14 -27.74 -9.75
N GLU A 175 6.71 -26.68 -9.18
CA GLU A 175 6.19 -25.31 -9.24
C GLU A 175 6.14 -24.81 -10.69
N GLU A 176 7.18 -25.08 -11.50
CA GLU A 176 7.19 -24.72 -12.92
C GLU A 176 6.11 -25.46 -13.72
N CYS A 177 5.81 -26.72 -13.37
CA CYS A 177 4.68 -27.46 -13.96
C CYS A 177 3.33 -26.81 -13.61
N ILE A 178 3.17 -26.37 -12.36
CA ILE A 178 1.93 -25.72 -11.90
C ILE A 178 1.78 -24.34 -12.54
N LEU A 179 2.85 -23.55 -12.58
CA LEU A 179 2.89 -22.23 -13.23
C LEU A 179 2.56 -22.32 -14.72
N TYR A 180 3.05 -23.33 -15.43
CA TYR A 180 2.68 -23.58 -16.82
C TYR A 180 1.17 -23.80 -16.96
N VAL A 181 0.62 -24.71 -16.17
CA VAL A 181 -0.79 -25.09 -16.29
C VAL A 181 -1.69 -23.91 -15.96
N MET A 182 -1.43 -23.17 -14.89
CA MET A 182 -2.29 -22.06 -14.47
C MET A 182 -2.22 -20.85 -15.43
N ASN A 183 -1.08 -20.59 -16.07
CA ASN A 183 -0.89 -19.38 -16.90
C ASN A 183 -1.07 -19.64 -18.40
N VAL A 184 -0.83 -20.87 -18.87
CA VAL A 184 -0.88 -21.28 -20.27
C VAL A 184 -2.06 -22.23 -20.50
N SER A 185 -1.99 -23.47 -20.00
CA SER A 185 -3.00 -24.50 -20.29
C SER A 185 -4.41 -24.13 -19.83
N PHE A 186 -4.56 -23.45 -18.69
CA PHE A 186 -5.86 -23.03 -18.19
C PHE A 186 -6.54 -22.06 -19.16
N LYS A 187 -5.80 -21.08 -19.69
CA LYS A 187 -6.33 -20.14 -20.69
C LYS A 187 -6.67 -20.85 -22.00
N ASP A 188 -5.79 -21.74 -22.46
CA ASP A 188 -5.95 -22.42 -23.74
C ASP A 188 -7.11 -23.43 -23.74
N ILE A 189 -7.27 -24.18 -22.64
CA ILE A 189 -8.22 -25.30 -22.55
C ILE A 189 -9.56 -24.84 -21.97
N LYS A 190 -9.55 -24.14 -20.83
CA LYS A 190 -10.79 -23.75 -20.15
C LYS A 190 -11.45 -22.51 -20.75
N LYS A 191 -10.68 -21.64 -21.41
CA LYS A 191 -11.15 -20.36 -22.00
C LYS A 191 -11.93 -19.48 -21.01
N GLU A 192 -11.71 -19.67 -19.71
CA GLU A 192 -12.32 -18.90 -18.63
C GLU A 192 -11.24 -18.24 -17.77
N LYS A 193 -11.63 -17.23 -16.99
CA LYS A 193 -10.71 -16.57 -16.07
C LYS A 193 -10.46 -17.49 -14.87
N LEU A 194 -9.20 -17.76 -14.57
CA LEU A 194 -8.81 -18.51 -13.38
C LEU A 194 -9.31 -17.79 -12.12
N ASP A 195 -10.26 -18.41 -11.44
CA ASP A 195 -10.61 -18.15 -10.04
C ASP A 195 -9.70 -19.00 -9.13
N LYS A 196 -8.90 -18.33 -8.29
CA LYS A 196 -7.91 -18.96 -7.40
C LYS A 196 -8.52 -19.54 -6.13
N ASP A 197 -9.77 -19.17 -5.82
CA ASP A 197 -10.48 -19.64 -4.63
C ASP A 197 -11.47 -20.76 -4.96
N ASN A 198 -11.70 -21.03 -6.25
CA ASN A 198 -12.53 -22.12 -6.72
C ASN A 198 -11.81 -23.49 -6.63
N GLU A 199 -12.28 -24.36 -5.74
CA GLU A 199 -11.72 -25.70 -5.55
C GLU A 199 -11.68 -26.54 -6.84
N ASN A 200 -12.66 -26.39 -7.73
CA ASN A 200 -12.69 -27.12 -9.00
C ASN A 200 -11.58 -26.66 -9.94
N HIS A 201 -11.25 -25.37 -9.93
CA HIS A 201 -10.13 -24.84 -10.71
C HIS A 201 -8.80 -25.36 -10.17
N ILE A 202 -8.60 -25.31 -8.86
CA ILE A 202 -7.35 -25.81 -8.21
C ILE A 202 -7.18 -27.30 -8.48
N LYS A 203 -8.27 -28.09 -8.36
CA LYS A 203 -8.26 -29.52 -8.65
C LYS A 203 -7.94 -29.81 -10.12
N TRP A 204 -8.51 -29.05 -11.04
CA TRP A 204 -8.18 -29.18 -12.46
C TRP A 204 -6.70 -28.85 -12.73
N ILE A 205 -6.18 -27.77 -12.13
CA ILE A 205 -4.77 -27.42 -12.24
C ILE A 205 -3.90 -28.56 -11.70
N TYR A 206 -4.23 -29.12 -10.53
CA TYR A 206 -3.48 -30.22 -9.94
C TYR A 206 -3.39 -31.43 -10.88
N GLU A 207 -4.51 -31.88 -11.45
CA GLU A 207 -4.54 -33.03 -12.35
C GLU A 207 -3.73 -32.78 -13.64
N GLU A 208 -3.87 -31.61 -14.26
CA GLU A 208 -3.09 -31.27 -15.46
C GLU A 208 -1.60 -31.06 -15.16
N SER A 209 -1.26 -30.48 -14.00
CA SER A 209 0.13 -30.34 -13.57
C SER A 209 0.77 -31.69 -13.28
N LYS A 210 0.00 -32.66 -12.77
CA LYS A 210 0.47 -34.04 -12.57
C LYS A 210 0.79 -34.74 -13.89
N LYS A 211 -0.06 -34.58 -14.92
CA LYS A 211 0.22 -35.09 -16.27
C LYS A 211 1.50 -34.48 -16.83
N ARG A 212 1.68 -33.16 -16.69
CA ARG A 212 2.91 -32.47 -17.13
C ARG A 212 4.14 -32.93 -16.36
N ALA A 213 4.05 -33.07 -15.04
CA ALA A 213 5.16 -33.54 -14.21
C ALA A 213 5.60 -34.97 -14.61
N GLN A 214 4.64 -35.85 -14.92
CA GLN A 214 4.92 -37.19 -15.44
C GLN A 214 5.68 -37.16 -16.77
N LEU A 215 5.29 -36.29 -17.70
CA LEU A 215 5.97 -36.13 -19.00
C LEU A 215 7.44 -35.70 -18.87
N PHE A 216 7.78 -34.95 -17.83
CA PHE A 216 9.15 -34.45 -17.58
C PHE A 216 9.89 -35.20 -16.46
N HIS A 217 9.33 -36.30 -15.95
CA HIS A 217 9.88 -37.09 -14.85
C HIS A 217 10.15 -36.28 -13.56
N ILE A 218 9.26 -35.35 -13.24
CA ILE A 218 9.33 -34.51 -12.04
C ILE A 218 8.47 -35.15 -10.93
N ASN A 219 9.10 -35.41 -9.78
CA ASN A 219 8.45 -36.02 -8.61
C ASN A 219 7.98 -34.95 -7.60
N ASN A 220 7.30 -35.38 -6.53
CA ASN A 220 6.87 -34.55 -5.39
C ASN A 220 5.78 -33.50 -5.65
N LEU A 221 5.00 -33.65 -6.74
CA LEU A 221 3.83 -32.80 -6.96
C LEU A 221 2.65 -33.28 -6.10
N SER A 222 2.17 -32.41 -5.22
CA SER A 222 1.03 -32.68 -4.32
C SER A 222 -0.07 -31.63 -4.50
N TYR A 223 -1.30 -31.99 -4.12
CA TYR A 223 -2.43 -31.05 -4.15
C TYR A 223 -2.15 -29.81 -3.28
N SER A 224 -1.55 -30.02 -2.09
CA SER A 224 -1.15 -28.92 -1.20
C SER A 224 -0.14 -27.98 -1.85
N LEU A 225 0.83 -28.50 -2.60
CA LEU A 225 1.77 -27.66 -3.34
C LEU A 225 1.08 -26.88 -4.47
N THR A 226 0.17 -27.53 -5.20
CA THR A 226 -0.64 -26.86 -6.24
C THR A 226 -1.46 -25.73 -5.65
N GLU A 227 -2.16 -25.96 -4.54
CA GLU A 227 -2.92 -24.92 -3.87
C GLU A 227 -2.03 -23.74 -3.48
N LYS A 228 -0.86 -24.00 -2.88
CA LYS A 228 0.10 -22.94 -2.50
C LYS A 228 0.59 -22.12 -3.69
N VAL A 229 0.92 -22.77 -4.81
CA VAL A 229 1.41 -22.08 -6.01
C VAL A 229 0.27 -21.30 -6.69
N VAL A 230 -0.92 -21.88 -6.82
CA VAL A 230 -2.09 -21.23 -7.45
C VAL A 230 -2.54 -20.01 -6.64
N LYS A 231 -2.66 -20.18 -5.32
CA LYS A 231 -3.03 -19.11 -4.40
C LYS A 231 -1.88 -18.14 -4.14
N ASN A 232 -0.67 -18.44 -4.60
CA ASN A 232 0.56 -17.69 -4.29
C ASN A 232 0.73 -17.49 -2.78
N SER A 233 0.46 -18.53 -2.00
CA SER A 233 0.43 -18.47 -0.54
C SER A 233 1.63 -19.20 0.05
N ILE A 234 2.63 -18.45 0.52
CA ILE A 234 3.58 -18.99 1.50
C ILE A 234 2.90 -18.85 2.88
N PRO A 235 2.50 -19.97 3.53
CA PRO A 235 1.81 -19.88 4.81
C PRO A 235 2.75 -19.28 5.87
N THR A 236 2.40 -18.09 6.34
CA THR A 236 3.11 -17.40 7.42
C THR A 236 2.83 -18.07 8.76
N THR A 237 3.88 -18.27 9.55
CA THR A 237 3.79 -18.86 10.89
C THR A 237 3.39 -17.82 11.94
N ILE A 238 2.73 -18.27 13.02
CA ILE A 238 2.37 -17.38 14.14
C ILE A 238 3.61 -16.72 14.77
N SER A 239 4.73 -17.43 14.84
CA SER A 239 6.00 -16.89 15.35
C SER A 239 6.48 -15.68 14.56
N THR A 240 6.42 -15.73 13.22
CA THR A 240 6.82 -14.60 12.38
C THR A 240 5.88 -13.41 12.53
N LEU A 241 4.56 -13.66 12.66
CA LEU A 241 3.58 -12.61 12.95
C LEU A 241 3.87 -11.92 14.30
N MET A 242 4.17 -12.69 15.34
CA MET A 242 4.50 -12.17 16.67
C MET A 242 5.78 -11.33 16.65
N ILE A 243 6.83 -11.78 15.95
CA ILE A 243 8.09 -11.04 15.84
C ILE A 243 7.85 -9.70 15.13
N ILE A 244 7.22 -9.73 13.94
CA ILE A 244 7.01 -8.51 13.15
C ILE A 244 6.06 -7.53 13.86
N SER A 245 4.94 -7.99 14.39
CA SER A 245 4.03 -7.12 15.16
C SER A 245 4.70 -6.50 16.39
N SER A 246 5.56 -7.24 17.10
CA SER A 246 6.28 -6.73 18.27
C SER A 246 7.28 -5.66 17.87
N LEU A 247 8.03 -5.88 16.78
CA LEU A 247 8.94 -4.89 16.24
C LEU A 247 8.19 -3.64 15.76
N MET A 248 7.07 -3.78 15.04
CA MET A 248 6.26 -2.63 14.60
C MET A 248 5.78 -1.76 15.77
N ILE A 249 5.30 -2.39 16.85
CA ILE A 249 4.85 -1.66 18.04
C ILE A 249 6.02 -1.10 18.86
N THR A 250 7.17 -1.75 18.84
CA THR A 250 8.42 -1.21 19.42
C THR A 250 8.82 0.07 18.69
N GLU A 251 8.72 0.11 17.36
CA GLU A 251 9.01 1.31 16.57
C GLU A 251 8.02 2.45 16.85
N LEU A 252 6.72 2.14 16.92
CA LEU A 252 5.72 3.11 17.35
C LEU A 252 6.06 3.67 18.74
N PHE A 253 6.38 2.80 19.71
CA PHE A 253 6.77 3.20 21.06
C PHE A 253 8.02 4.08 21.08
N ASN A 254 9.04 3.72 20.30
CA ASN A 254 10.29 4.46 20.18
C ASN A 254 10.04 5.85 19.60
N ILE A 255 9.23 5.97 18.55
CA ILE A 255 8.93 7.25 17.91
C ILE A 255 8.16 8.18 18.86
N ILE A 256 7.21 7.64 19.63
CA ILE A 256 6.45 8.41 20.62
C ILE A 256 7.35 8.90 21.75
N THR A 257 8.22 8.02 22.26
CA THR A 257 9.04 8.28 23.45
C THR A 257 10.27 9.14 23.13
N PHE A 258 10.89 8.93 21.97
CA PHE A 258 12.15 9.56 21.58
C PHE A 258 11.98 10.50 20.38
N ARG A 259 10.99 11.40 20.43
CA ARG A 259 10.57 12.29 19.32
C ARG A 259 11.69 13.12 18.65
N ASN A 260 12.82 13.32 19.33
CA ASN A 260 13.95 14.13 18.86
C ASN A 260 15.19 13.30 18.48
N ARG A 261 15.07 11.97 18.42
CA ARG A 261 16.20 11.12 18.01
C ARG A 261 16.23 11.05 16.49
N GLU A 262 17.37 11.38 15.90
CA GLU A 262 17.63 11.04 14.50
C GLU A 262 17.57 9.52 14.35
N ASN A 263 16.51 9.02 13.72
CA ASN A 263 16.41 7.61 13.39
C ASN A 263 17.32 7.31 12.19
N ASN A 264 18.32 6.48 12.42
CA ASN A 264 19.32 6.10 11.41
C ASN A 264 18.85 4.95 10.52
N TYR A 265 17.58 4.55 10.60
CA TYR A 265 16.98 3.51 9.76
C TYR A 265 15.51 3.81 9.50
N SER A 266 15.02 3.29 8.37
CA SER A 266 13.63 3.37 7.95
C SER A 266 13.02 1.99 7.71
N ASP A 267 13.87 0.97 7.63
CA ASP A 267 13.50 -0.38 7.23
C ASP A 267 14.13 -1.41 8.17
N ILE A 268 13.35 -2.44 8.50
CA ILE A 268 13.78 -3.59 9.29
C ILE A 268 13.45 -4.85 8.48
N LEU A 269 14.43 -5.74 8.30
CA LEU A 269 14.24 -7.04 7.68
C LEU A 269 14.51 -8.14 8.71
N TYR A 270 13.57 -9.06 8.85
CA TYR A 270 13.69 -10.28 9.63
C TYR A 270 13.77 -11.49 8.69
N VAL A 271 14.74 -12.38 8.95
CA VAL A 271 14.89 -13.66 8.24
C VAL A 271 15.06 -14.77 9.25
N GLY A 272 14.11 -15.70 9.25
CA GLY A 272 14.03 -16.84 10.17
C GLY A 272 14.40 -18.21 9.56
N ASP A 273 14.74 -18.29 8.27
CA ASP A 273 14.90 -19.58 7.56
C ASP A 273 16.02 -20.46 8.15
N ASN A 274 17.16 -19.87 8.51
CA ASN A 274 18.38 -20.57 8.95
C ASN A 274 18.98 -19.91 10.21
N GLY A 275 18.15 -19.60 11.21
CA GLY A 275 18.53 -18.83 12.39
C GLY A 275 17.73 -17.54 12.50
N ILE A 276 18.10 -16.67 13.45
CA ILE A 276 17.40 -15.40 13.69
C ILE A 276 18.31 -14.26 13.24
N TYR A 277 17.95 -13.64 12.11
CA TYR A 277 18.65 -12.47 11.60
C TYR A 277 17.71 -11.27 11.54
N MET A 278 18.21 -10.13 12.02
CA MET A 278 17.53 -8.84 11.93
C MET A 278 18.49 -7.81 11.35
N TYR A 279 18.04 -7.10 10.32
CA TYR A 279 18.80 -6.05 9.68
C TYR A 279 18.03 -4.75 9.76
N TYR A 280 18.67 -3.73 10.35
CA TYR A 280 18.17 -2.36 10.41
C TYR A 280 18.94 -1.55 9.38
N TYR A 281 18.24 -0.92 8.45
CA TYR A 281 18.90 -0.17 7.39
C TYR A 281 18.09 1.06 6.98
N LYS A 282 18.81 2.06 6.49
CA LYS A 282 18.23 3.28 5.94
C LYS A 282 18.19 3.15 4.44
N ILE A 283 17.01 3.28 3.86
CA ILE A 283 16.89 3.46 2.42
C ILE A 283 16.80 4.96 2.16
N TYR A 284 17.72 5.45 1.35
CA TYR A 284 17.70 6.84 0.93
C TYR A 284 16.55 7.08 -0.05
N LYS A 285 15.85 8.18 0.17
CA LYS A 285 14.80 8.67 -0.71
C LYS A 285 15.33 8.77 -2.14
N SER A 286 14.66 8.11 -3.10
CA SER A 286 15.03 8.26 -4.50
C SER A 286 14.80 9.72 -4.92
N PRO A 287 15.78 10.43 -5.52
CA PRO A 287 15.64 11.84 -5.92
C PRO A 287 14.62 12.05 -7.05
N ASN A 288 14.18 10.98 -7.70
CA ASN A 288 13.20 11.01 -8.78
C ASN A 288 11.82 10.45 -8.36
N CYS A 289 11.61 10.14 -7.07
CA CYS A 289 10.34 9.57 -6.62
C CYS A 289 9.18 10.56 -6.73
N MET A 290 8.21 10.28 -7.60
CA MET A 290 7.04 11.14 -7.83
C MET A 290 6.09 11.28 -6.63
N ILE A 291 6.19 10.40 -5.63
CA ILE A 291 5.30 10.41 -4.47
C ILE A 291 5.89 11.24 -3.33
N CYS A 292 7.09 10.89 -2.88
CA CYS A 292 7.69 11.55 -1.74
C CYS A 292 8.56 12.75 -2.11
N ASN A 293 9.00 12.89 -3.38
CA ASN A 293 9.48 14.17 -3.88
C ASN A 293 8.31 14.93 -4.49
N LYS A 294 7.56 15.61 -3.63
CA LYS A 294 6.85 16.79 -4.09
C LYS A 294 7.92 17.81 -4.49
N LYS A 295 8.22 17.93 -5.79
CA LYS A 295 8.95 19.11 -6.28
C LYS A 295 8.01 20.29 -6.11
N GLU A 296 8.14 20.99 -5.00
CA GLU A 296 7.44 22.26 -4.81
C GLU A 296 8.13 23.29 -5.67
N ILE A 297 7.49 23.66 -6.76
CA ILE A 297 7.97 24.77 -7.59
C ILE A 297 7.18 25.98 -7.14
N LYS A 298 7.88 26.98 -6.61
CA LYS A 298 7.31 28.29 -6.35
C LYS A 298 7.59 29.16 -7.56
N LEU A 299 6.54 29.55 -8.29
CA LEU A 299 6.66 30.50 -9.38
C LEU A 299 5.87 31.75 -9.06
N THR A 300 6.46 32.89 -9.37
CA THR A 300 5.81 34.17 -9.27
C THR A 300 5.31 34.60 -10.64
N PHE A 301 4.02 34.84 -10.76
CA PHE A 301 3.40 35.42 -11.94
C PHE A 301 2.65 36.68 -11.54
N ASN A 302 2.55 37.65 -12.46
CA ASN A 302 1.66 38.78 -12.23
C ASN A 302 0.22 38.33 -12.44
N LYS A 303 -0.74 38.90 -11.72
CA LYS A 303 -2.18 38.59 -11.91
C LYS A 303 -2.67 38.79 -13.36
N ILE A 304 -2.01 39.67 -14.10
CA ILE A 304 -2.26 39.95 -15.52
C ILE A 304 -1.62 38.95 -16.49
N ASP A 305 -0.69 38.11 -16.02
CA ASP A 305 -0.08 37.07 -16.86
C ASP A 305 -1.13 36.03 -17.27
N LYS A 306 -0.97 35.49 -18.48
CA LYS A 306 -1.85 34.46 -19.04
C LYS A 306 -1.39 33.07 -18.65
N LEU A 307 -2.33 32.13 -18.53
CA LEU A 307 -2.05 30.72 -18.24
C LEU A 307 -1.06 30.09 -19.23
N ASN A 308 -1.06 30.52 -20.51
CA ASN A 308 -0.11 30.04 -21.50
C ASN A 308 1.36 30.24 -21.09
N LYS A 309 1.67 31.31 -20.36
CA LYS A 309 3.03 31.60 -19.87
C LYS A 309 3.52 30.51 -18.91
N LEU A 310 2.63 29.97 -18.08
CA LEU A 310 2.93 28.84 -17.20
C LEU A 310 3.14 27.55 -17.98
N VAL A 311 2.28 27.27 -18.97
CA VAL A 311 2.41 26.09 -19.83
C VAL A 311 3.75 26.10 -20.57
N ASP A 312 4.14 27.24 -21.12
CA ASP A 312 5.41 27.39 -21.87
C ASP A 312 6.64 27.30 -20.95
N PHE A 313 6.55 27.81 -19.72
CA PHE A 313 7.58 27.61 -18.70
C PHE A 313 7.79 26.12 -18.42
N ILE A 314 6.72 25.36 -18.22
CA ILE A 314 6.79 23.91 -17.93
C ILE A 314 7.38 23.16 -19.12
N LYS A 315 6.94 23.44 -20.35
CA LYS A 315 7.49 22.80 -21.56
C LYS A 315 9.00 22.99 -21.69
N THR A 316 9.46 24.22 -21.49
CA THR A 316 10.86 24.60 -21.66
C THR A 316 11.75 23.97 -20.57
N ASN A 317 11.36 24.10 -19.30
CA ASN A 317 12.21 23.68 -18.18
C ASN A 317 12.16 22.17 -17.87
N TYR A 318 11.06 21.50 -18.24
CA TYR A 318 10.87 20.07 -17.94
C TYR A 318 10.88 19.18 -19.19
N ASN A 319 11.17 19.74 -20.37
CA ASN A 319 11.26 19.05 -21.66
C ASN A 319 10.16 17.99 -21.84
N SER A 320 8.91 18.42 -21.61
CA SER A 320 7.71 17.57 -21.57
C SER A 320 6.73 18.02 -22.66
N LYS A 321 6.19 17.07 -23.42
CA LYS A 321 5.28 17.36 -24.54
C LYS A 321 3.83 17.25 -24.11
N ASN A 322 3.52 16.32 -23.21
CA ASN A 322 2.22 16.25 -22.56
C ASN A 322 2.27 16.89 -21.17
N ILE A 323 1.31 17.78 -20.93
CA ILE A 323 1.17 18.54 -19.69
C ILE A 323 -0.33 18.62 -19.40
N ASN A 324 -0.68 18.20 -18.19
CA ASN A 324 -1.99 18.44 -17.61
C ASN A 324 -1.82 19.33 -16.38
N ILE A 325 -2.63 20.38 -16.29
CA ILE A 325 -2.63 21.33 -15.17
C ILE A 325 -4.03 21.38 -14.60
N SER A 326 -4.14 21.15 -13.30
CA SER A 326 -5.39 21.19 -12.56
C SER A 326 -5.22 21.90 -11.23
N SER A 327 -6.24 22.62 -10.80
CA SER A 327 -6.41 23.06 -9.40
C SER A 327 -7.30 22.07 -8.66
N ASP A 328 -7.58 22.35 -7.38
CA ASP A 328 -8.54 21.58 -6.59
C ASP A 328 -9.98 21.69 -7.13
N SER A 329 -10.30 22.75 -7.86
CA SER A 329 -11.65 23.08 -8.32
C SER A 329 -11.86 22.92 -9.83
N SER A 330 -10.80 22.91 -10.64
CA SER A 330 -10.92 23.01 -12.10
C SER A 330 -9.72 22.41 -12.84
N ILE A 331 -10.00 21.80 -13.99
CA ILE A 331 -8.97 21.48 -14.97
C ILE A 331 -8.67 22.74 -15.79
N LEU A 332 -7.42 23.17 -15.74
CA LEU A 332 -6.95 24.40 -16.38
C LEU A 332 -6.40 24.14 -17.79
N PHE A 333 -5.66 23.05 -17.96
CA PHE A 333 -5.07 22.70 -19.26
C PHE A 333 -4.85 21.19 -19.41
N ILE A 334 -5.11 20.65 -20.61
CA ILE A 334 -4.82 19.27 -21.00
C ILE A 334 -4.20 19.27 -22.40
N SER A 335 -3.06 18.60 -22.56
CA SER A 335 -2.34 18.50 -23.85
C SER A 335 -2.89 17.43 -24.80
N SER A 336 -3.78 16.55 -24.34
CA SER A 336 -4.38 15.47 -25.15
C SER A 336 -5.06 16.02 -26.41
N LYS A 337 -4.70 15.48 -27.59
CA LYS A 337 -5.18 15.94 -28.91
C LYS A 337 -6.71 16.01 -29.04
N TYR A 338 -7.42 15.13 -28.35
CA TYR A 338 -8.89 15.03 -28.43
C TYR A 338 -9.62 16.05 -27.54
N LEU A 339 -9.03 16.42 -26.41
CA LEU A 339 -9.65 17.30 -25.41
C LEU A 339 -9.14 18.74 -25.49
N ARG A 340 -7.99 18.96 -26.13
CA ARG A 340 -7.30 20.25 -26.20
C ARG A 340 -8.19 21.41 -26.66
N LYS A 341 -9.08 21.20 -27.63
CA LYS A 341 -9.99 22.24 -28.16
C LYS A 341 -10.86 22.89 -27.07
N ASN A 342 -11.22 22.15 -26.01
CA ASN A 342 -12.08 22.64 -24.94
C ASN A 342 -11.33 23.51 -23.92
N TYR A 343 -9.99 23.39 -23.85
CA TYR A 343 -9.15 24.08 -22.86
C TYR A 343 -8.24 25.14 -23.48
N GLU A 344 -8.17 25.25 -24.81
CA GLU A 344 -7.43 26.30 -25.51
C GLU A 344 -7.94 27.72 -25.21
N GLN A 345 -9.24 27.87 -24.94
CA GLN A 345 -9.80 29.17 -24.55
C GLN A 345 -9.23 29.66 -23.21
N LYS A 346 -8.93 28.75 -22.27
CA LYS A 346 -8.38 29.08 -20.95
C LYS A 346 -6.91 29.49 -20.99
N LEU A 347 -6.15 29.04 -21.99
CA LEU A 347 -4.74 29.45 -22.16
C LEU A 347 -4.57 30.97 -22.30
N ASN A 348 -5.57 31.62 -22.91
CA ASN A 348 -5.57 33.07 -23.10
C ASN A 348 -6.13 33.86 -21.92
N SER A 349 -6.72 33.19 -20.94
CA SER A 349 -7.23 33.84 -19.72
C SER A 349 -6.07 34.24 -18.81
N THR A 350 -6.20 35.42 -18.19
CA THR A 350 -5.24 35.86 -17.16
C THR A 350 -5.46 35.11 -15.86
N PHE A 351 -4.45 35.05 -15.00
CA PHE A 351 -4.62 34.46 -13.66
C PHE A 351 -5.73 35.15 -12.87
N GLN A 352 -5.89 36.48 -13.00
CA GLN A 352 -7.01 37.21 -12.39
C GLN A 352 -8.36 36.68 -12.87
N GLN A 353 -8.54 36.49 -14.19
CA GLN A 353 -9.79 35.96 -14.74
C GLN A 353 -10.09 34.54 -14.29
N LEU A 354 -9.05 33.71 -14.08
CA LEU A 354 -9.21 32.36 -13.55
C LEU A 354 -9.57 32.37 -12.05
N ILE A 355 -9.09 33.35 -11.30
CA ILE A 355 -9.49 33.59 -9.90
C ILE A 355 -10.95 34.03 -9.84
N ASP A 356 -11.34 35.01 -10.66
CA ASP A 356 -12.71 35.56 -10.67
C ASP A 356 -13.75 34.49 -11.01
N LYS A 357 -13.37 33.46 -11.77
CA LYS A 357 -14.19 32.29 -12.10
C LYS A 357 -14.18 31.18 -11.05
N GLY A 358 -13.40 31.32 -9.96
CA GLY A 358 -13.21 30.29 -8.93
C GLY A 358 -12.41 29.07 -9.39
N GLU A 359 -11.73 29.16 -10.55
CA GLU A 359 -10.94 28.06 -11.10
C GLU A 359 -9.55 27.96 -10.45
N ILE A 360 -9.06 29.07 -9.88
CA ILE A 360 -7.82 29.13 -9.10
C ILE A 360 -8.10 29.93 -7.83
N THR A 361 -7.60 29.45 -6.70
CA THR A 361 -7.68 30.19 -5.42
C THR A 361 -6.28 30.73 -5.06
N ILE A 362 -6.20 32.00 -4.65
CA ILE A 362 -4.93 32.61 -4.23
C ILE A 362 -4.42 31.85 -2.99
N GLY A 363 -3.19 31.33 -3.07
CA GLY A 363 -2.58 30.51 -2.00
C GLY A 363 -2.73 29.00 -2.19
N ASN A 364 -3.57 28.53 -3.12
CA ASN A 364 -3.67 27.12 -3.45
C ASN A 364 -2.60 26.70 -4.48
N SER A 365 -2.25 25.42 -4.46
CA SER A 365 -1.31 24.84 -5.40
C SER A 365 -1.99 24.26 -6.64
N LEU A 366 -1.29 24.26 -7.77
CA LEU A 366 -1.69 23.55 -8.98
C LEU A 366 -0.98 22.19 -9.06
N ASN A 367 -1.75 21.16 -9.39
CA ASN A 367 -1.24 19.85 -9.73
C ASN A 367 -0.83 19.84 -11.20
N ILE A 368 0.46 19.59 -11.44
CA ILE A 368 1.03 19.47 -12.78
C ILE A 368 1.46 18.03 -13.00
N GLN A 369 0.92 17.43 -14.05
CA GLN A 369 1.33 16.13 -14.54
C GLN A 369 1.99 16.30 -15.89
N THR A 370 3.18 15.73 -16.05
CA THR A 370 3.89 15.67 -17.33
C THR A 370 4.22 14.24 -17.70
N ASP A 371 4.73 14.04 -18.93
CA ASP A 371 5.22 12.74 -19.40
C ASP A 371 6.22 12.07 -18.46
N LYS A 372 6.96 12.87 -17.68
CA LYS A 372 8.13 12.43 -16.91
C LYS A 372 8.05 12.75 -15.43
N ASN A 373 7.22 13.70 -15.02
CA ASN A 373 7.19 14.20 -13.65
C ASN A 373 5.76 14.58 -13.25
N ASN A 374 5.43 14.36 -11.99
CA ASN A 374 4.28 14.98 -11.34
C ASN A 374 4.81 15.91 -10.24
N PHE A 375 4.30 17.13 -10.18
CA PHE A 375 4.74 18.10 -9.18
C PHE A 375 3.63 19.10 -8.84
N ILE A 376 3.78 19.69 -7.66
CA ILE A 376 2.86 20.67 -7.11
C ILE A 376 3.48 22.05 -7.29
N LEU A 377 2.76 22.93 -7.98
CA LEU A 377 3.17 24.31 -8.22
C LEU A 377 2.43 25.24 -7.29
N PHE A 378 3.15 25.96 -6.45
CA PHE A 378 2.59 27.08 -5.70
C PHE A 378 2.67 28.34 -6.54
N LEU A 379 1.51 28.87 -6.93
CA LEU A 379 1.40 30.12 -7.66
C LEU A 379 1.41 31.30 -6.68
N ASN A 380 2.51 32.04 -6.67
CA ASN A 380 2.55 33.35 -6.04
C ASN A 380 2.10 34.40 -7.08
N LEU A 381 0.93 34.99 -6.85
CA LEU A 381 0.36 36.00 -7.75
C LEU A 381 0.56 37.39 -7.17
N VAL A 382 1.42 38.18 -7.82
CA VAL A 382 1.75 39.57 -7.43
C VAL A 382 0.93 40.56 -8.22
#